data_AF-A0A2T5G3B4-F1
#
_entry.id   AF-A0A2T5G3B4-F1
#
_cell.length_a   1.000
_cell.length_b   1.000
_cell.length_c   1.000
_cell.angle_alpha   90.00
_cell.angle_beta   90.00
_cell.angle_gamma   90.00
#
_symmetry.space_group_name_H-M   'P 1'
#
loop_
_entity.id
_entity.type
_entity.pdbx_description
1 polymer ?
#
loop_
_entity_poly.entity_id
_entity_poly.type
_entity_poly.pdbx_seq_one_letter_code
_entity_poly.pdbx_strand_id
1 'polypeptide(L)'
;MTATRISLLLMVAVGLVSCQPSTLDEAQTAVKDLLNDPQSAQFKEMETPSTGVACGEVNSKNAMGGYSDYTPFVFVSDRAKPRPVAEDRGVHFYSLDGAREYFRVSEQYGCAAPGAWIQFKASMEKIGHKFAVE
;
A
#
# COMPACT_ATOMS: atom_id res chain seq x y z
N MET A 1 5.14 -54.12 31.40
CA MET A 1 5.57 -53.17 30.34
C MET A 1 4.33 -52.69 29.61
N THR A 2 4.32 -51.46 29.08
CA THR A 2 3.25 -50.76 28.32
C THR A 2 2.23 -49.91 29.12
N ALA A 3 2.70 -48.90 29.87
CA ALA A 3 1.82 -47.83 30.39
C ALA A 3 2.33 -46.40 30.09
N THR A 4 3.42 -46.26 29.33
CA THR A 4 4.10 -44.97 29.10
C THR A 4 3.91 -44.38 27.70
N ARG A 5 3.26 -45.10 26.77
CA ARG A 5 3.17 -44.65 25.36
C ARG A 5 1.89 -43.88 25.01
N ILE A 6 0.85 -43.98 25.83
CA ILE A 6 -0.44 -43.32 25.55
C ILE A 6 -0.40 -41.83 25.96
N SER A 7 0.43 -41.48 26.96
CA SER A 7 0.51 -40.11 27.49
C SER A 7 1.16 -39.10 26.55
N LEU A 8 1.98 -39.53 25.58
CA LEU A 8 2.74 -38.62 24.70
C LEU A 8 1.94 -38.16 23.47
N LEU A 9 0.79 -38.79 23.19
CA LEU A 9 -0.02 -38.49 22.00
C LEU A 9 -1.04 -37.34 22.22
N LEU A 10 -1.24 -36.88 23.46
CA LEU A 10 -2.25 -35.86 23.77
C LEU A 10 -1.73 -34.41 23.74
N MET A 11 -0.40 -34.19 23.66
CA MET A 11 0.22 -32.86 23.75
C MET A 11 0.49 -32.16 22.41
N VAL A 12 0.11 -32.76 21.27
CA VAL A 12 0.38 -32.20 19.93
C VAL A 12 -0.82 -31.43 19.35
N ALA A 13 -1.97 -31.43 20.03
CA ALA A 13 -3.21 -30.86 19.50
C ALA A 13 -3.47 -29.39 19.91
N VAL A 14 -2.46 -28.63 20.37
CA VAL A 14 -2.64 -27.21 20.72
C VAL A 14 -2.38 -26.35 19.49
N GLY A 15 -3.48 -26.09 18.78
CA GLY A 15 -3.76 -25.03 17.82
C GLY A 15 -2.61 -24.16 17.31
N LEU A 16 -2.19 -24.43 16.07
CA LEU A 16 -1.63 -23.41 15.20
C LEU A 16 -2.75 -22.42 14.84
N VAL A 17 -2.92 -21.35 15.63
CA VAL A 17 -3.70 -20.19 15.18
C VAL A 17 -2.88 -19.54 14.06
N SER A 18 -3.31 -19.71 12.81
CA SER A 18 -2.75 -18.93 11.70
C SER A 18 -3.35 -17.54 11.75
N CYS A 19 -2.56 -16.57 12.21
CA CYS A 19 -2.92 -15.16 12.05
C CYS A 19 -2.70 -14.82 10.56
N GLN A 20 -3.78 -14.73 9.79
CA GLN A 20 -3.70 -14.26 8.40
C GLN A 20 -3.31 -12.77 8.45
N PRO A 21 -2.26 -12.32 7.74
CA PRO A 21 -1.89 -10.91 7.72
C PRO A 21 -3.03 -10.05 7.18
N SER A 22 -3.21 -8.87 7.76
CA SER A 22 -4.20 -7.91 7.27
C SER A 22 -3.73 -7.28 5.96
N THR A 23 -4.65 -6.72 5.17
CA THR A 23 -4.30 -5.98 3.95
C THR A 23 -3.31 -4.83 4.23
N LEU A 24 -3.41 -4.20 5.41
CA LEU A 24 -2.48 -3.15 5.82
C LEU A 24 -1.08 -3.71 6.10
N ASP A 25 -0.98 -4.88 6.73
CA ASP A 25 0.32 -5.53 6.98
C ASP A 25 0.98 -5.95 5.66
N GLU A 26 0.19 -6.51 4.74
CA GLU A 26 0.64 -6.84 3.38
C GLU A 26 1.13 -5.60 2.64
N ALA A 27 0.36 -4.51 2.69
CA ALA A 27 0.73 -3.24 2.05
C ALA A 27 2.02 -2.65 2.63
N GLN A 28 2.14 -2.57 3.96
CA GLN A 28 3.35 -2.06 4.60
C GLN A 28 4.57 -2.91 4.26
N THR A 29 4.42 -4.23 4.23
CA THR A 29 5.49 -5.16 3.86
C THR A 29 5.92 -4.91 2.42
N ALA A 30 4.97 -4.91 1.48
CA ALA A 30 5.26 -4.68 0.07
C ALA A 30 5.86 -3.30 -0.19
N VAL A 31 5.41 -2.25 0.51
CA VAL A 31 5.98 -0.91 0.40
C VAL A 31 7.41 -0.89 0.92
N LYS A 32 7.65 -1.49 2.09
CA LYS A 32 9.00 -1.57 2.71
C LYS A 32 10.02 -2.24 1.80
N ASP A 33 9.64 -3.29 1.09
CA ASP A 33 10.52 -4.01 0.17
C ASP A 33 11.01 -3.15 -1.00
N LEU A 34 10.38 -2.01 -1.26
CA LEU A 34 10.72 -1.08 -2.34
C LEU A 34 11.53 0.14 -1.87
N LEU A 35 11.75 0.30 -0.56
CA LEU A 35 12.44 1.46 0.02
C LEU A 35 13.95 1.21 0.16
N ASN A 36 14.74 2.30 0.07
CA ASN A 36 16.19 2.24 0.31
C ASN A 36 16.54 1.85 1.76
N ASP A 37 15.76 2.36 2.73
CA ASP A 37 15.88 2.01 4.16
C ASP A 37 14.50 1.57 4.68
N PRO A 38 14.17 0.27 4.57
CA PRO A 38 12.88 -0.28 4.97
C PRO A 38 12.56 -0.09 6.46
N GLN A 39 13.59 -0.04 7.31
CA GLN A 39 13.41 0.09 8.77
C GLN A 39 13.08 1.53 9.17
N SER A 40 13.43 2.50 8.35
CA SER A 40 13.06 3.91 8.54
C SER A 40 11.65 4.27 8.08
N ALA A 41 10.91 3.33 7.50
CA ALA A 41 9.61 3.60 6.89
C ALA A 41 8.59 4.14 7.92
N GLN A 42 8.02 5.30 7.61
CA GLN A 42 6.95 5.94 8.37
C GLN A 42 5.71 6.02 7.50
N PHE A 43 4.59 5.48 8.00
CA PHE A 43 3.32 5.43 7.29
C PHE A 43 2.32 6.38 7.94
N LYS A 44 1.49 7.06 7.13
CA LYS A 44 0.36 7.87 7.61
C LYS A 44 -0.79 7.86 6.60
N GLU A 45 -1.96 8.35 7.02
CA GLU A 45 -3.20 8.37 6.21
C GLU A 45 -3.54 6.99 5.62
N MET A 46 -3.29 5.92 6.39
CA MET A 46 -3.49 4.55 5.95
C MET A 46 -4.97 4.16 5.98
N GLU A 47 -5.50 3.66 4.87
CA GLU A 47 -6.89 3.23 4.74
C GLU A 47 -7.04 1.96 3.90
N THR A 48 -8.14 1.24 4.12
CA THR A 48 -8.52 0.05 3.34
C THR A 48 -9.92 0.23 2.77
N PRO A 49 -10.07 0.89 1.61
CA PRO A 49 -11.40 1.20 1.06
C PRO A 49 -12.16 -0.05 0.59
N SER A 50 -11.44 -1.12 0.24
CA SER A 50 -12.02 -2.40 -0.15
C SER A 50 -11.11 -3.57 0.22
N THR A 51 -11.65 -4.79 0.19
CA THR A 51 -10.87 -6.00 0.49
C THR A 51 -9.70 -6.16 -0.48
N GLY A 52 -8.48 -6.21 0.08
CA GLY A 52 -7.27 -6.35 -0.72
C GLY A 52 -6.76 -5.05 -1.34
N VAL A 53 -7.33 -3.90 -1.01
CA VAL A 53 -6.78 -2.59 -1.36
C VAL A 53 -6.33 -1.87 -0.10
N ALA A 54 -5.16 -1.26 -0.13
CA ALA A 54 -4.72 -0.31 0.88
C ALA A 54 -4.13 0.95 0.24
N CYS A 55 -4.38 2.08 0.85
CA CYS A 55 -3.90 3.39 0.40
C CYS A 55 -3.21 4.07 1.58
N GLY A 56 -2.28 4.96 1.30
CA GLY A 56 -1.63 5.76 2.33
C GLY A 56 -0.43 6.50 1.80
N GLU A 57 0.34 7.09 2.71
CA GLU A 57 1.58 7.78 2.39
C GLU A 57 2.75 7.18 3.17
N VAL A 58 3.92 7.10 2.54
CA VAL A 58 5.14 6.61 3.17
C VAL A 58 6.28 7.62 3.04
N ASN A 59 7.08 7.76 4.09
CA ASN A 59 8.38 8.44 4.05
C ASN A 59 9.46 7.48 4.55
N SER A 60 10.66 7.55 3.98
CA SER A 60 11.81 6.78 4.42
C SER A 60 13.09 7.58 4.21
N LYS A 61 14.16 7.16 4.88
CA LYS A 61 15.48 7.72 4.61
C LYS A 61 15.90 7.38 3.18
N ASN A 62 16.49 8.37 2.51
CA ASN A 62 17.17 8.18 1.25
C ASN A 62 18.59 7.64 1.46
N ALA A 63 19.34 7.41 0.38
CA ALA A 63 20.71 6.90 0.45
C ALA A 63 21.70 7.80 1.22
N MET A 64 21.35 9.07 1.46
CA MET A 64 22.14 10.01 2.27
C MET A 64 21.72 10.04 3.75
N GLY A 65 20.74 9.21 4.15
CA GLY A 65 20.29 9.06 5.53
C GLY A 65 19.24 10.09 5.98
N GLY A 66 18.79 10.97 5.08
CA GLY A 66 17.77 12.00 5.36
C GLY A 66 16.38 11.59 4.91
N TYR A 67 15.36 12.06 5.63
CA TYR A 67 13.96 11.99 5.18
C TYR A 67 13.68 13.07 4.14
N SER A 68 12.84 12.74 3.17
CA SER A 68 12.34 13.71 2.18
C SER A 68 10.87 14.01 2.52
N ASP A 69 9.97 13.88 1.55
CA ASP A 69 8.53 14.03 1.76
C ASP A 69 7.81 12.67 1.83
N TYR A 70 6.58 12.73 2.34
CA TYR A 70 5.65 11.60 2.26
C TYR A 70 5.21 11.39 0.82
N THR A 71 5.39 10.18 0.31
CA THR A 71 5.02 9.76 -1.03
C THR A 71 3.74 8.93 -0.95
N PRO A 72 2.66 9.31 -1.65
CA PRO A 72 1.43 8.53 -1.67
C PRO A 72 1.61 7.24 -2.46
N PHE A 73 0.92 6.18 -2.00
CA PHE A 73 0.91 4.89 -2.66
C PHE A 73 -0.48 4.25 -2.65
N VAL A 74 -0.68 3.34 -3.61
CA VAL A 74 -1.81 2.41 -3.65
C VAL A 74 -1.27 1.00 -3.74
N PHE A 75 -1.73 0.13 -2.84
CA PHE A 75 -1.45 -1.30 -2.83
C PHE A 75 -2.70 -2.07 -3.23
N VAL A 76 -2.54 -2.98 -4.18
CA VAL A 76 -3.61 -3.89 -4.64
C VAL A 76 -3.10 -5.32 -4.50
N SER A 77 -3.70 -6.06 -3.56
CA SER A 77 -3.41 -7.47 -3.36
C SER A 77 -4.09 -8.33 -4.42
N ASP A 78 -3.59 -9.55 -4.58
CA ASP A 78 -4.17 -10.51 -5.53
C ASP A 78 -5.62 -10.88 -5.20
N ARG A 79 -6.09 -10.60 -3.98
CA ARG A 79 -7.47 -10.85 -3.54
C ARG A 79 -8.47 -9.84 -4.10
N ALA A 80 -8.00 -8.66 -4.53
CA ALA A 80 -8.84 -7.56 -5.01
C ALA A 80 -9.12 -7.59 -6.52
N LYS A 81 -8.61 -8.59 -7.28
CA LYS A 81 -8.63 -8.56 -8.75
C LYS A 81 -9.95 -9.07 -9.38
N PRO A 82 -10.60 -8.29 -10.26
CA PRO A 82 -11.46 -8.87 -11.30
C PRO A 82 -10.57 -9.48 -12.40
N ARG A 83 -10.67 -10.80 -12.65
CA ARG A 83 -9.98 -11.47 -13.78
C ARG A 83 -10.53 -10.95 -15.12
N PRO A 84 -9.76 -10.79 -16.22
CA PRO A 84 -8.33 -10.95 -16.43
C PRO A 84 -7.68 -9.61 -16.80
N VAL A 85 -7.34 -8.77 -15.81
CA VAL A 85 -6.40 -7.66 -16.03
C VAL A 85 -5.00 -8.25 -15.84
N ALA A 86 -4.19 -8.22 -16.90
CA ALA A 86 -2.83 -8.74 -16.89
C ALA A 86 -2.05 -8.17 -15.69
N GLU A 87 -1.56 -9.08 -14.84
CA GLU A 87 -0.37 -8.99 -13.97
C GLU A 87 0.13 -7.60 -13.52
N ASP A 88 -0.74 -6.66 -13.18
CA ASP A 88 -0.34 -5.46 -12.45
C ASP A 88 -0.44 -5.81 -10.96
N ARG A 89 0.57 -6.53 -10.46
CA ARG A 89 0.79 -6.75 -9.03
C ARG A 89 1.73 -5.65 -8.60
N GLY A 90 1.28 -4.72 -7.77
CA GLY A 90 2.15 -3.60 -7.46
C GLY A 90 1.70 -2.80 -6.26
N VAL A 91 2.70 -2.38 -5.50
CA VAL A 91 2.65 -1.08 -4.84
C VAL A 91 2.94 -0.05 -5.93
N HIS A 92 2.01 0.83 -6.17
CA HIS A 92 2.20 1.95 -7.09
C HIS A 92 2.54 3.18 -6.27
N PHE A 93 3.74 3.73 -6.47
CA PHE A 93 4.15 5.02 -5.93
C PHE A 93 3.86 6.13 -6.94
N TYR A 94 3.45 7.29 -6.43
CA TYR A 94 3.11 8.42 -7.29
C TYR A 94 3.81 9.68 -6.81
N SER A 95 4.57 10.30 -7.71
CA SER A 95 5.10 11.65 -7.51
C SER A 95 3.99 12.68 -7.74
N LEU A 96 4.14 13.88 -7.16
CA LEU A 96 3.24 15.02 -7.39
C LEU A 96 3.15 15.41 -8.88
N ASP A 97 4.15 15.08 -9.69
CA ASP A 97 4.15 15.30 -11.15
C ASP A 97 3.28 14.26 -11.92
N GLY A 98 2.94 13.15 -11.27
CA GLY A 98 2.09 12.07 -11.79
C GLY A 98 0.65 12.12 -11.30
N ALA A 99 0.19 13.28 -10.81
CA ALA A 99 -1.09 13.44 -10.10
C ALA A 99 -2.29 12.87 -10.88
N ARG A 100 -2.33 13.01 -12.21
CA ARG A 100 -3.42 12.49 -13.05
C ARG A 100 -3.58 10.97 -12.97
N GLU A 101 -2.47 10.24 -13.00
CA GLU A 101 -2.51 8.77 -12.93
C GLU A 101 -2.82 8.30 -11.51
N TYR A 102 -2.31 9.02 -10.50
CA TYR A 102 -2.71 8.81 -9.11
C TYR A 102 -4.23 8.92 -8.95
N PHE A 103 -4.84 10.01 -9.43
CA PHE A 103 -6.28 10.22 -9.32
C PHE A 103 -7.09 9.13 -9.99
N ARG A 104 -6.67 8.69 -11.19
CA ARG A 104 -7.35 7.63 -11.93
C ARG A 104 -7.34 6.33 -11.14
N VAL A 105 -6.20 5.97 -10.56
CA VAL A 105 -6.05 4.73 -9.79
C VAL A 105 -6.73 4.85 -8.42
N SER A 106 -6.61 5.98 -7.73
CA SER A 106 -7.24 6.23 -6.45
C SER A 106 -8.76 6.18 -6.56
N GLU A 107 -9.34 6.81 -7.59
CA GLU A 107 -10.78 6.75 -7.86
C GLU A 107 -11.24 5.33 -8.20
N GLN A 108 -10.47 4.62 -9.04
CA GLN A 108 -10.78 3.24 -9.41
C GLN A 108 -10.85 2.30 -8.19
N TYR A 109 -9.99 2.50 -7.19
CA TYR A 109 -9.90 1.63 -6.01
C TYR A 109 -10.51 2.23 -4.74
N GLY A 110 -11.11 3.42 -4.82
CA GLY A 110 -11.79 4.10 -3.72
C GLY A 110 -10.86 4.74 -2.68
N CYS A 111 -9.59 5.00 -3.02
CA CYS A 111 -8.66 5.73 -2.15
C CYS A 111 -8.99 7.22 -2.16
N ALA A 112 -9.00 7.84 -0.98
CA ALA A 112 -9.06 9.28 -0.83
C ALA A 112 -7.78 9.92 -1.41
N ALA A 113 -7.92 11.03 -2.12
CA ALA A 113 -6.76 11.77 -2.61
C ALA A 113 -6.00 12.40 -1.43
N PRO A 114 -4.68 12.21 -1.32
CA PRO A 114 -3.88 12.75 -0.23
C PRO A 114 -3.88 14.26 -0.30
N GLY A 115 -4.52 14.88 0.69
CA GLY A 115 -4.52 16.34 0.88
C GLY A 115 -5.20 17.13 -0.24
N ALA A 116 -5.97 18.15 0.14
CA ALA A 116 -6.55 19.14 -0.77
C ALA A 116 -5.54 19.77 -1.77
N TRP A 117 -4.24 19.61 -1.54
CA TRP A 117 -3.16 20.15 -2.36
C TRP A 117 -2.92 19.41 -3.68
N ILE A 118 -3.17 18.10 -3.75
CA ILE A 118 -3.09 17.36 -5.03
C ILE A 118 -4.31 17.74 -5.91
N GLN A 119 -5.49 17.90 -5.32
CA GLN A 119 -6.67 18.43 -6.02
C GLN A 119 -6.42 19.84 -6.54
N PHE A 120 -5.77 20.68 -5.74
CA PHE A 120 -5.36 22.02 -6.16
C PHE A 120 -4.35 21.97 -7.31
N LYS A 121 -3.28 21.17 -7.24
CA LYS A 121 -2.28 21.06 -8.32
C LYS A 121 -2.88 20.52 -9.62
N ALA A 122 -3.67 19.45 -9.58
CA ALA A 122 -4.36 18.94 -10.77
C ALA A 122 -5.40 19.93 -11.33
N SER A 123 -6.01 20.74 -10.47
CA SER A 123 -6.86 21.86 -10.91
C SER A 123 -6.04 22.96 -11.57
N MET A 124 -4.86 23.29 -11.02
CA MET A 124 -3.94 24.29 -11.58
C MET A 124 -3.33 23.85 -12.91
N GLU A 125 -3.03 22.57 -13.13
CA GLU A 125 -2.60 22.06 -14.44
C GLU A 125 -3.71 22.14 -15.50
N LYS A 126 -4.96 21.81 -15.12
CA LYS A 126 -6.14 22.03 -15.98
C LYS A 126 -6.33 23.50 -16.35
N ILE A 127 -5.95 24.40 -15.45
CA ILE A 127 -6.03 25.85 -15.67
C ILE A 127 -4.84 26.31 -16.53
N GLY A 128 -3.62 25.81 -16.30
CA GLY A 128 -2.44 26.10 -17.10
C GLY A 128 -2.58 25.67 -18.57
N HIS A 129 -3.20 24.52 -18.83
CA HIS A 129 -3.54 24.10 -20.20
C HIS A 129 -4.68 24.89 -20.85
N LYS A 130 -5.49 25.63 -20.07
CA LYS A 130 -6.49 26.57 -20.61
C LYS A 130 -5.90 27.94 -20.93
N PHE A 131 -4.69 28.26 -20.48
CA PHE A 131 -3.98 29.52 -20.77
C PHE A 131 -2.91 29.38 -21.86
N ALA A 132 -2.83 28.24 -22.54
CA ALA A 132 -2.06 28.09 -23.77
C ALA A 132 -3.01 28.06 -24.98
N VAL A 133 -3.77 29.13 -25.20
CA VAL A 133 -4.39 29.45 -26.48
C VAL A 133 -4.37 30.97 -26.66
N GLU A 134 -3.60 31.37 -27.69
CA GLU A 134 -3.40 32.68 -28.34
C GLU A 134 -2.57 33.76 -27.63
#